data_AF-A0A3S2Y330-F1
#
_entry.id   AF-A0A3S2Y330-F1
#
_cell.length_a   1.000
_cell.length_b   1.000
_cell.length_c   1.000
_cell.angle_alpha   90.00
_cell.angle_beta   90.00
_cell.angle_gamma   90.00
#
_symmetry.space_group_name_H-M   'P 1'
#
loop_
_entity.id
_entity.type
_entity.pdbx_description
1 polymer ?
#
loop_
_entity_poly.entity_id
_entity_poly.type
_entity_poly.pdbx_seq_one_letter_code
_entity_poly.pdbx_strand_id
1 'polypeptide(L)'
;MNVDNVKRRKINQAVNFLEELSWLLDSKRNFDLKEVSKLIRSLTESDIQSDISTKYSSVNQNKNILVGILPNLFLDQDLFKSNSDLTEFSESVLHIIIPRFEKRSRYEIIGLIVCAVPDLDDSALSNLVEALTLITGNKDKLKQVKAEKNKVNFSWNDTIHNLNKS
;
A
#
# COMPACT_ATOMS: atom_id res chain seq x y z
N MET A 1 -0.72 37.20 -38.31
CA MET A 1 0.14 36.01 -38.14
C MET A 1 -0.64 34.81 -38.66
N ASN A 2 -0.18 34.17 -39.74
CA ASN A 2 -1.01 33.27 -40.56
C ASN A 2 -1.15 31.88 -39.93
N VAL A 3 -2.39 31.41 -39.71
CA VAL A 3 -2.75 30.14 -39.01
C VAL A 3 -2.09 28.92 -39.67
N ASP A 4 -1.88 28.98 -40.99
CA ASP A 4 -1.25 27.92 -41.78
C ASP A 4 0.22 27.67 -41.40
N ASN A 5 0.95 28.72 -41.01
CA ASN A 5 2.36 28.59 -40.60
C ASN A 5 2.51 27.93 -39.23
N VAL A 6 1.54 28.12 -38.33
CA VAL A 6 1.54 27.46 -37.00
C VAL A 6 1.21 25.98 -37.15
N LYS A 7 0.23 25.63 -37.99
CA LYS A 7 -0.15 24.24 -38.27
C LYS A 7 1.00 23.47 -38.93
N ARG A 8 1.68 24.07 -39.91
CA ARG A 8 2.84 23.48 -40.58
C ARG A 8 4.01 23.24 -39.64
N ARG A 9 4.27 24.15 -38.70
CA ARG A 9 5.29 23.97 -37.65
C ARG A 9 4.97 22.78 -36.73
N LYS A 10 3.72 22.65 -36.29
CA LYS A 10 3.30 21.51 -35.46
C LYS A 10 3.41 20.17 -36.18
N ILE A 11 3.06 20.14 -37.47
CA ILE A 11 3.22 18.94 -38.30
C ILE A 11 4.70 18.57 -38.41
N ASN A 12 5.59 19.53 -38.69
CA ASN A 12 7.03 19.26 -38.78
C ASN A 12 7.62 18.79 -37.44
N GLN A 13 7.14 19.32 -36.31
CA GLN A 13 7.54 18.84 -34.98
C GLN A 13 7.11 17.40 -34.74
N ALA A 14 5.89 17.02 -35.14
CA ALA A 14 5.41 15.64 -35.03
C ALA A 14 6.20 14.68 -35.93
N VAL A 15 6.55 15.12 -37.15
CA VAL A 15 7.38 14.32 -38.07
C VAL A 15 8.77 14.09 -37.49
N ASN A 16 9.44 15.14 -37.01
CA ASN A 16 10.77 15.01 -36.39
C ASN A 16 10.75 14.07 -35.17
N PHE A 17 9.70 14.18 -34.33
CA PHE A 17 9.54 13.28 -33.19
C PHE A 17 9.35 11.82 -33.62
N LEU A 18 8.58 11.57 -34.68
CA LEU A 18 8.40 10.21 -35.22
C LEU A 18 9.69 9.66 -35.82
N GLU A 19 10.50 10.49 -36.48
CA GLU A 19 11.82 10.11 -36.98
C GLU A 19 12.79 9.78 -35.84
N GLU A 20 12.81 10.60 -34.77
CA GLU A 20 13.62 10.34 -33.57
C GLU A 20 13.20 9.04 -32.88
N LEU A 21 11.89 8.79 -32.76
CA LEU A 21 11.37 7.52 -32.23
C LEU A 21 11.78 6.34 -33.12
N SER A 22 11.64 6.47 -34.44
CA SER A 22 12.04 5.43 -35.39
C SER A 22 13.53 5.13 -35.28
N TRP A 23 14.37 6.16 -35.12
CA TRP A 23 15.81 6.00 -34.93
C TRP A 23 16.14 5.38 -33.57
N LEU A 24 15.41 5.71 -32.51
CA LEU A 24 15.59 5.09 -31.19
C LEU A 24 15.23 3.60 -31.22
N LEU A 25 14.18 3.24 -31.96
CA LEU A 25 13.76 1.85 -32.17
C LEU A 25 14.77 1.06 -33.01
N ASP A 26 15.33 1.65 -34.06
CA ASP A 26 16.30 0.97 -34.95
C ASP A 26 17.73 0.96 -34.38
N SER A 27 18.14 1.99 -33.62
CA SER A 27 19.45 2.04 -32.94
C SER A 27 19.59 1.01 -31.82
N LYS A 28 18.47 0.51 -31.28
CA LYS A 28 18.42 -0.62 -30.34
C LYS A 28 17.98 -1.92 -31.03
N ARG A 29 18.59 -2.24 -32.18
CA ARG A 29 18.30 -3.41 -33.05
C ARG A 29 18.22 -4.80 -32.37
N ASN A 30 18.64 -4.94 -31.11
CA ASN A 30 18.56 -6.18 -30.33
C ASN A 30 17.53 -6.13 -29.19
N PHE A 31 16.68 -5.10 -29.12
CA PHE A 31 15.65 -4.97 -28.10
C PHE A 31 14.33 -5.51 -28.65
N ASP A 32 14.06 -6.80 -28.47
CA ASP A 32 12.75 -7.34 -28.80
C ASP A 32 11.74 -6.77 -27.77
N LEU A 33 10.96 -5.76 -28.19
CA LEU A 33 9.89 -5.18 -27.38
C LEU A 33 8.89 -6.24 -26.89
N LYS A 34 8.79 -7.37 -27.61
CA LYS A 34 8.00 -8.53 -27.18
C LYS A 34 8.68 -9.30 -26.05
N GLU A 35 10.01 -9.43 -26.05
CA GLU A 35 10.75 -9.98 -24.90
C GLU A 35 10.73 -9.04 -23.71
N VAL A 36 10.84 -7.73 -23.92
CA VAL A 36 10.76 -6.73 -22.85
C VAL A 36 9.37 -6.69 -22.26
N SER A 37 8.32 -6.73 -23.09
CA SER A 37 6.95 -6.82 -22.58
C SER A 37 6.69 -8.16 -21.88
N LYS A 38 7.26 -9.28 -22.35
CA LYS A 38 7.25 -10.55 -21.61
C LYS A 38 8.03 -10.48 -20.31
N LEU A 39 9.16 -9.78 -20.26
CA LEU A 39 9.99 -9.63 -19.07
C LEU A 39 9.29 -8.76 -18.03
N ILE A 40 8.74 -7.61 -18.44
CA ILE A 40 7.91 -6.73 -17.61
C ILE A 40 6.68 -7.51 -17.12
N ARG A 41 6.02 -8.26 -18.01
CA ARG A 41 4.88 -9.10 -17.66
C ARG A 41 5.26 -10.21 -16.70
N SER A 42 6.41 -10.85 -16.88
CA SER A 42 6.94 -11.86 -15.97
C SER A 42 7.37 -11.29 -14.63
N LEU A 43 7.82 -10.02 -14.58
CA LEU A 43 8.14 -9.33 -13.34
C LEU A 43 6.88 -8.93 -12.58
N THR A 44 5.80 -8.60 -13.29
CA THR A 44 4.47 -8.40 -12.69
C THR A 44 3.76 -9.73 -12.37
N GLU A 45 4.08 -10.81 -13.08
CA GLU A 45 3.54 -12.16 -12.84
C GLU A 45 4.37 -12.97 -11.84
N SER A 46 5.63 -12.59 -11.59
CA SER A 46 6.51 -13.25 -10.59
C SER A 46 6.15 -12.91 -9.14
N ASP A 47 5.18 -12.00 -8.93
CA ASP A 47 4.51 -11.78 -7.64
C ASP A 47 3.15 -12.50 -7.51
N ILE A 48 2.84 -13.45 -8.41
CA ILE A 48 1.58 -14.22 -8.37
C ILE A 48 1.83 -15.49 -7.55
N GLN A 49 1.46 -15.45 -6.26
CA GLN A 49 0.18 -15.97 -5.79
C GLN A 49 -0.03 -17.44 -6.19
N SER A 50 -0.03 -18.30 -5.17
CA SER A 50 -0.56 -19.65 -5.31
C SER A 50 -1.96 -19.63 -5.93
N ASP A 51 -2.27 -20.63 -6.76
CA ASP A 51 -3.53 -20.92 -7.48
C ASP A 51 -4.82 -20.91 -6.59
N ILE A 52 -4.66 -20.69 -5.28
CA ILE A 52 -5.72 -20.50 -4.29
C ILE A 52 -6.20 -19.04 -4.27
N SER A 53 -5.32 -18.05 -4.47
CA SER A 53 -5.65 -16.61 -4.45
C SER A 53 -6.55 -16.18 -5.61
N THR A 54 -6.37 -16.76 -6.80
CA THR A 54 -7.19 -16.45 -7.98
C THR A 54 -8.64 -16.92 -7.82
N LYS A 55 -8.89 -18.05 -7.15
CA LYS A 55 -10.25 -18.55 -6.86
C LYS A 55 -10.94 -17.82 -5.70
N TYR A 56 -10.17 -17.22 -4.79
CA TYR A 56 -10.63 -16.40 -3.66
C TYR A 56 -10.55 -14.88 -3.94
N SER A 57 -10.65 -14.47 -5.22
CA SER A 57 -10.65 -13.06 -5.59
C SER A 57 -11.91 -12.39 -5.06
N SER A 58 -11.81 -11.78 -3.89
CA SER A 58 -12.81 -10.83 -3.40
C SER A 58 -12.76 -9.59 -4.29
N VAL A 59 -13.86 -8.84 -4.32
CA VAL A 59 -14.04 -7.61 -5.13
C VAL A 59 -12.94 -6.55 -4.86
N ASN A 60 -12.17 -6.70 -3.76
CA ASN A 60 -11.09 -5.79 -3.39
C ASN A 60 -9.83 -6.56 -2.96
N GLN A 61 -8.91 -6.79 -3.90
CA GLN A 61 -7.64 -7.50 -3.68
C GLN A 61 -6.78 -6.91 -2.55
N ASN A 62 -6.88 -5.60 -2.30
CA ASN A 62 -6.12 -4.93 -1.24
C ASN A 62 -6.52 -5.43 0.14
N LYS A 63 -7.82 -5.67 0.39
CA LYS A 63 -8.31 -6.19 1.68
C LYS A 63 -7.78 -7.60 1.98
N ASN A 64 -7.66 -8.45 0.96
CA ASN A 64 -7.12 -9.80 1.12
C ASN A 64 -5.62 -9.79 1.47
N ILE A 65 -4.84 -8.89 0.87
CA ILE A 65 -3.42 -8.73 1.18
C ILE A 65 -3.26 -8.29 2.65
N LEU A 66 -4.11 -7.37 3.12
CA LEU A 66 -4.10 -6.88 4.49
C LEU A 66 -4.40 -8.00 5.50
N VAL A 67 -5.37 -8.87 5.21
CA VAL A 67 -5.67 -10.06 6.03
C VAL A 67 -4.44 -10.98 6.18
N GLY A 68 -3.57 -11.05 5.16
CA GLY A 68 -2.33 -11.82 5.23
C GLY A 68 -1.20 -11.16 6.03
N ILE A 69 -1.14 -9.83 6.08
CA ILE A 69 -0.04 -9.07 6.71
C ILE A 69 -0.35 -8.71 8.17
N LEU A 70 -1.60 -8.36 8.45
CA LEU A 70 -2.04 -7.86 9.76
C LEU A 70 -1.76 -8.81 10.92
N PRO A 71 -1.96 -10.14 10.83
CA PRO A 71 -1.63 -11.03 11.94
C PRO A 71 -0.17 -10.93 12.37
N ASN A 72 0.76 -10.92 11.43
CA ASN A 72 2.20 -10.82 11.72
C ASN A 72 2.54 -9.46 12.32
N LEU A 73 1.96 -8.38 11.79
CA LEU A 73 2.14 -7.04 12.35
C LEU A 73 1.65 -6.96 13.79
N PHE A 74 0.43 -7.43 14.05
CA PHE A 74 -0.17 -7.40 15.38
C PHE A 74 0.48 -8.39 16.35
N LEU A 75 1.37 -9.29 15.90
CA LEU A 75 2.18 -10.13 16.78
C LEU A 75 3.49 -9.47 17.20
N ASP A 76 3.91 -8.39 16.55
CA ASP A 76 5.12 -7.64 16.92
C ASP A 76 4.91 -6.99 18.31
N GLN A 77 5.67 -7.49 19.29
CA GLN A 77 5.61 -7.03 20.68
C GLN A 77 6.29 -5.68 20.90
N ASP A 78 7.18 -5.25 20.01
CA ASP A 78 7.74 -3.91 20.08
C ASP A 78 6.68 -2.86 19.68
N LEU A 79 5.84 -3.22 18.71
CA LEU A 79 4.77 -2.37 18.20
C LEU A 79 3.48 -2.44 19.01
N PHE A 80 3.13 -3.62 19.54
CA PHE A 80 1.92 -3.85 20.31
C PHE A 80 2.27 -4.69 21.54
N LYS A 81 2.60 -4.03 22.66
CA LYS A 81 3.04 -4.68 23.91
C LYS A 81 1.88 -5.29 24.67
N SER A 82 0.71 -4.66 24.59
CA SER A 82 -0.47 -5.07 25.35
C SER A 82 -1.70 -5.28 24.46
N ASN A 83 -2.70 -5.99 24.99
CA ASN A 83 -4.01 -6.09 24.35
C ASN A 83 -4.72 -4.73 24.28
N SER A 84 -4.40 -3.81 25.19
CA SER A 84 -4.90 -2.42 25.14
C SER A 84 -4.38 -1.72 23.90
N ASP A 85 -3.10 -1.88 23.56
CA ASP A 85 -2.50 -1.23 22.38
C ASP A 85 -3.16 -1.70 21.07
N LEU A 86 -3.49 -2.99 20.99
CA LEU A 86 -4.21 -3.56 19.84
C LEU A 86 -5.61 -3.00 19.73
N THR A 87 -6.30 -2.88 20.87
CA THR A 87 -7.67 -2.40 20.92
C THR A 87 -7.74 -0.90 20.62
N GLU A 88 -6.80 -0.11 21.14
CA GLU A 88 -6.67 1.31 20.84
C GLU A 88 -6.41 1.55 19.35
N PHE A 89 -5.50 0.79 18.73
CA PHE A 89 -5.26 0.86 17.29
C PHE A 89 -6.52 0.50 16.49
N SER A 90 -7.16 -0.61 16.85
CA SER A 90 -8.39 -1.09 16.22
C SER A 90 -9.50 -0.04 16.25
N GLU A 91 -9.70 0.62 17.38
CA GLU A 91 -10.75 1.63 17.55
C GLU A 91 -10.39 2.95 16.87
N SER A 92 -9.15 3.43 17.04
CA SER A 92 -8.74 4.75 16.54
C SER A 92 -8.45 4.78 15.04
N VAL A 93 -7.91 3.70 14.46
CA VAL A 93 -7.50 3.64 13.04
C VAL A 93 -8.54 2.94 12.19
N LEU A 94 -9.13 1.85 12.71
CA LEU A 94 -10.04 0.99 11.94
C LEU A 94 -11.51 1.15 12.32
N HIS A 95 -11.80 1.91 13.37
CA HIS A 95 -13.16 2.06 13.92
C HIS A 95 -13.81 0.72 14.31
N ILE A 96 -12.99 -0.28 14.66
CA ILE A 96 -13.42 -1.59 15.14
C ILE A 96 -13.32 -1.63 16.67
N ILE A 97 -14.46 -1.77 17.34
CA ILE A 97 -14.55 -1.87 18.81
C ILE A 97 -14.41 -3.33 19.23
N ILE A 98 -13.48 -3.64 20.14
CA ILE A 98 -13.29 -4.98 20.71
C ILE A 98 -13.90 -5.02 22.12
N PRO A 99 -15.12 -5.57 22.31
CA PRO A 99 -15.76 -5.60 23.61
C PRO A 99 -15.08 -6.60 24.54
N ARG A 100 -14.86 -6.19 25.80
CA ARG A 100 -14.28 -7.02 26.89
C ARG A 100 -12.88 -7.55 26.56
N PHE A 101 -12.05 -6.74 25.89
CA PHE A 101 -10.72 -7.14 25.43
C PHE A 101 -9.80 -7.64 26.56
N GLU A 102 -10.03 -7.21 27.80
CA GLU A 102 -9.28 -7.60 28.99
C GLU A 102 -9.44 -9.09 29.33
N LYS A 103 -10.54 -9.70 28.86
CA LYS A 103 -10.85 -11.13 29.07
C LYS A 103 -10.50 -12.00 27.87
N ARG A 104 -9.97 -11.41 26.79
CA ARG A 104 -9.69 -12.10 25.53
C ARG A 104 -8.19 -12.37 25.40
N SER A 105 -7.87 -13.46 24.72
CA SER A 105 -6.48 -13.72 24.35
C SER A 105 -6.03 -12.74 23.25
N ARG A 106 -4.72 -12.50 23.15
CA ARG A 106 -4.17 -11.68 22.06
C ARG A 106 -4.58 -12.20 20.70
N TYR A 107 -4.49 -13.51 20.48
CA TYR A 107 -4.85 -14.14 19.21
C TYR A 107 -6.33 -13.96 18.87
N GLU A 108 -7.20 -14.00 19.87
CA GLU A 108 -8.63 -13.74 19.69
C GLU A 108 -8.88 -12.29 19.27
N ILE A 109 -8.21 -11.32 19.91
CA ILE A 109 -8.30 -9.91 19.51
C ILE A 109 -7.83 -9.72 18.06
N ILE A 110 -6.67 -10.28 17.72
CA ILE A 110 -6.14 -10.23 16.35
C ILE A 110 -7.13 -10.85 15.36
N GLY A 111 -7.70 -12.02 15.69
CA GLY A 111 -8.70 -12.68 14.87
C GLY A 111 -9.94 -11.81 14.64
N LEU A 112 -10.44 -11.15 15.69
CA LEU A 112 -11.58 -10.23 15.59
C LEU A 112 -11.28 -9.05 14.66
N ILE A 113 -10.09 -8.44 14.77
CA ILE A 113 -9.68 -7.33 13.90
C ILE A 113 -9.59 -7.80 12.45
N VAL A 114 -8.87 -8.89 12.20
CA VAL A 114 -8.62 -9.41 10.85
C VAL A 114 -9.91 -9.83 10.15
N CYS A 115 -10.83 -10.46 10.87
CA CYS A 115 -12.13 -10.86 10.33
C CYS A 115 -13.03 -9.68 9.99
N ALA A 116 -12.81 -8.49 10.57
CA ALA A 116 -13.58 -7.28 10.28
C ALA A 116 -13.02 -6.47 9.09
N VAL A 117 -11.78 -6.73 8.65
CA VAL A 117 -11.12 -6.04 7.51
C VAL A 117 -11.92 -6.08 6.20
N PRO A 118 -12.54 -7.21 5.81
CA PRO A 118 -13.36 -7.26 4.59
C PRO A 118 -14.49 -6.22 4.58
N ASP A 119 -15.04 -5.90 5.74
CA ASP A 119 -16.20 -5.02 5.91
C ASP A 119 -15.83 -3.55 6.16
N LEU A 120 -14.52 -3.22 6.20
CA LEU A 120 -14.08 -1.83 6.35
C LEU A 120 -14.55 -0.96 5.19
N ASP A 121 -14.95 0.28 5.50
CA ASP A 121 -15.19 1.29 4.48
C ASP A 121 -13.88 1.78 3.85
N ASP A 122 -13.98 2.54 2.76
CA ASP A 122 -12.80 3.02 2.03
C ASP A 122 -11.95 3.99 2.86
N SER A 123 -12.55 4.70 3.82
CA SER A 123 -11.83 5.64 4.69
C SER A 123 -10.95 4.88 5.69
N ALA A 124 -11.53 3.91 6.40
CA ALA A 124 -10.82 3.06 7.35
C ALA A 124 -9.76 2.20 6.64
N LEU A 125 -10.06 1.74 5.41
CA LEU A 125 -9.09 1.04 4.57
C LEU A 125 -7.91 1.94 4.18
N SER A 126 -8.17 3.19 3.80
CA SER A 126 -7.13 4.17 3.49
C SER A 126 -6.25 4.44 4.71
N ASN A 127 -6.85 4.69 5.88
CA ASN A 127 -6.14 4.91 7.14
C ASN A 127 -5.26 3.71 7.50
N LEU A 128 -5.75 2.49 7.28
CA LEU A 128 -4.98 1.27 7.50
C LEU A 128 -3.76 1.17 6.58
N VAL A 129 -3.93 1.42 5.28
CA VAL A 129 -2.82 1.38 4.31
C VAL A 129 -1.77 2.45 4.64
N GLU A 130 -2.24 3.63 5.05
CA GLU A 130 -1.39 4.75 5.45
C GLU A 130 -0.58 4.40 6.72
N ALA A 131 -1.23 3.85 7.74
CA ALA A 131 -0.59 3.36 8.95
C ALA A 131 0.47 2.28 8.66
N LEU A 132 0.13 1.32 7.80
CA LEU A 132 1.03 0.24 7.40
C LEU A 132 2.25 0.76 6.66
N THR A 133 2.06 1.72 5.76
CA THR A 133 3.16 2.32 4.99
C THR A 133 4.15 3.03 5.91
N LEU A 134 3.67 3.71 6.95
CA LEU A 134 4.52 4.33 7.97
C LEU A 134 5.31 3.31 8.79
N ILE A 135 4.64 2.24 9.22
CA ILE A 135 5.22 1.23 10.12
C ILE A 135 6.21 0.32 9.37
N THR A 136 5.93 -0.02 8.11
CA THR A 136 6.70 -1.01 7.34
C THR A 136 7.65 -0.39 6.32
N GLY A 137 7.35 0.81 5.80
CA GLY A 137 8.08 1.41 4.68
C GLY A 137 9.32 2.23 5.08
N ASN A 138 9.46 2.64 6.34
CA ASN A 138 10.57 3.49 6.76
C ASN A 138 11.05 3.17 8.18
N LYS A 139 12.28 2.64 8.30
CA LYS A 139 12.88 2.25 9.59
C LYS A 139 13.04 3.42 10.56
N ASP A 140 13.22 4.64 10.07
CA ASP A 140 13.35 5.83 10.91
C ASP A 140 11.98 6.33 11.40
N LYS A 141 10.95 6.30 10.54
CA LYS A 141 9.56 6.56 10.98
C LYS A 141 9.09 5.51 11.98
N LEU A 142 9.42 4.22 11.77
CA LEU A 142 9.14 3.17 12.74
C LEU A 142 9.81 3.42 14.10
N LYS A 143 11.07 3.88 14.12
CA LYS A 143 11.73 4.29 15.37
C LYS A 143 11.02 5.45 16.04
N GLN A 144 10.58 6.45 15.26
CA GLN A 144 9.82 7.58 15.78
C GLN A 144 8.48 7.14 16.37
N VAL A 145 7.71 6.29 15.69
CA VAL A 145 6.47 5.70 16.22
C VAL A 145 6.74 4.96 17.53
N LYS A 146 7.78 4.12 17.59
CA LYS A 146 8.18 3.42 18.82
C LYS A 146 8.60 4.39 19.94
N ALA A 147 9.16 5.55 19.62
CA ALA A 147 9.53 6.58 20.61
C ALA A 147 8.32 7.38 21.11
N GLU A 148 7.43 7.83 20.21
CA GLU A 148 6.19 8.53 20.52
C GLU A 148 5.26 7.69 21.40
N LYS A 149 5.23 6.37 21.17
CA LYS A 149 4.41 5.43 21.95
C LYS A 149 4.76 5.41 23.45
N ASN A 150 5.96 5.79 23.84
CA ASN A 150 6.34 5.84 25.26
C ASN A 150 5.90 7.15 25.95
N LYS A 151 5.22 8.07 25.24
CA LYS A 151 4.70 9.32 25.82
C LYS A 151 3.31 9.11 26.44
N VAL A 152 2.98 9.92 27.44
CA VAL A 152 1.77 9.80 28.27
C VAL A 152 0.45 10.03 27.49
N ASN A 153 0.50 10.73 26.35
CA ASN A 153 -0.68 11.05 25.52
C ASN A 153 -0.53 10.52 24.09
N PHE A 154 -0.05 9.28 23.94
CA PHE A 154 0.04 8.66 22.62
C PHE A 154 -1.36 8.43 22.03
N SER A 155 -1.47 8.66 20.72
CA SER A 155 -2.66 8.39 19.92
C SER A 155 -2.19 7.89 18.56
N TRP A 156 -2.65 6.69 18.18
CA TRP A 156 -2.27 6.11 16.89
C TRP A 156 -2.68 7.00 15.73
N ASN A 157 -3.92 7.48 15.73
CA ASN A 157 -4.45 8.31 14.66
C ASN A 157 -3.66 9.63 14.51
N ASP A 158 -3.36 10.32 15.63
CA ASP A 158 -2.61 11.57 15.59
C ASP A 158 -1.16 11.35 15.16
N THR A 159 -0.54 10.24 15.61
CA THR A 159 0.84 9.90 15.24
C THR A 159 0.94 9.59 13.75
N ILE A 160 0.00 8.80 13.21
CA ILE A 160 -0.07 8.48 11.77
C ILE A 160 -0.22 9.78 10.96
N HIS A 161 -1.17 10.64 11.34
CA HIS A 161 -1.43 11.89 10.64
C HIS A 161 -0.25 12.87 10.66
N ASN A 162 0.40 13.03 11.82
CA ASN A 162 1.53 13.95 11.97
C ASN A 162 2.76 13.49 11.19
N LEU A 163 3.02 12.19 11.15
CA LEU A 163 4.16 11.61 10.43
C LEU A 163 3.99 11.57 8.91
N ASN A 164 2.76 11.74 8.40
CA ASN A 164 2.53 11.89 6.95
C ASN A 164 2.53 13.35 6.47
N LYS A 165 2.39 14.31 7.38
CA LYS A 165 2.57 15.74 7.07
C LYS A 165 4.02 16.21 7.10
N SER A 166 4.92 15.40 7.68
CA SER A 166 6.36 15.68 7.86
C SER A 166 7.20 14.99 6.78
#